data_AF-A0A2M7MMA8-F1
#
_entry.id   AF-A0A2M7MMA8-F1
#
_cell.length_a   1.000
_cell.length_b   1.000
_cell.length_c   1.000
_cell.angle_alpha   90.00
_cell.angle_beta   90.00
_cell.angle_gamma   90.00
#
_symmetry.space_group_name_H-M   'P 1'
#
loop_
_entity.id
_entity.type
_entity.pdbx_description
1 polymer ?
#
loop_
_entity_poly.entity_id
_entity_poly.type
_entity_poly.pdbx_seq_one_letter_code
_entity_poly.pdbx_strand_id
1 'polypeptide(L)'
;MLTKEYIRDLKSNGNGAIGQLVKDFKDSRSLTFILENLGHLPKDFDGSFLPNLLTHKNASVRLWTIKTFGKLNNEEYLSTLEESAIKDTDTTVRREAVSSIGRMRSKKGKKILFEILDDADPKVVCQAIRGLLVFKGDKEVDEHLQPLINHQNEMVRTVIYKEFFATHKTLSNQPHSESYDHLKNVIVNGDTVETMKLLQDESIHLTFTSPPYYNARDYSIYPSYKNYLEFLEEVFKEVYRITKEGRFLILNTSPIIIARISRSHSSKRYPIPFDIHPYLVEMGWEFIDDIVWLKPEASVKNRIGGFMQHRKPLGYKPNSVTEYLMVYRKSTEKLLDWNIKQYDWDTILKSKVADGYETTNVWKIDPCFDKIHSAVFPVELCKRVIQYYSYKGDLVFDPFGGSGTVGKTAKNLGRHFLLTEKDETYFKYMRSKKSTGMFDKFPTKFLTLKEFKETIK
;
A
#
# COMPACT_ATOMS: atom_id res chain seq x y z
N MET A 1 -22.61 19.65 37.19
CA MET A 1 -22.26 18.63 36.16
C MET A 1 -20.87 18.97 35.66
N LEU A 2 -20.01 17.99 35.43
CA LEU A 2 -18.65 18.23 34.95
C LEU A 2 -18.72 18.68 33.47
N THR A 3 -18.37 19.94 33.17
CA THR A 3 -18.38 20.49 31.81
C THR A 3 -17.01 21.05 31.44
N LYS A 4 -16.77 21.27 30.13
CA LYS A 4 -15.50 21.83 29.64
C LYS A 4 -15.30 23.26 30.11
N GLU A 5 -16.37 24.05 30.11
CA GLU A 5 -16.39 25.44 30.57
C GLU A 5 -16.02 25.50 32.06
N TYR A 6 -16.60 24.63 32.88
CA TYR A 6 -16.31 24.56 34.31
C TYR A 6 -14.83 24.28 34.59
N ILE A 7 -14.23 23.32 33.88
CA ILE A 7 -12.80 23.01 34.02
C ILE A 7 -11.93 24.21 33.59
N ARG A 8 -12.30 24.89 32.51
CA ARG A 8 -11.57 26.07 32.01
C ARG A 8 -11.61 27.22 33.03
N ASP A 9 -12.75 27.46 33.64
CA ASP A 9 -12.94 28.54 34.61
C ASP A 9 -12.16 28.25 35.90
N LEU A 10 -12.24 27.03 36.44
CA LEU A 10 -11.46 26.62 37.62
C LEU A 10 -9.95 26.72 37.41
N LYS A 11 -9.47 26.34 36.22
CA LYS A 11 -8.06 26.46 35.86
C LYS A 11 -7.58 27.92 35.84
N SER A 12 -8.44 28.85 35.46
CA SER A 12 -8.09 30.28 35.32
C SER A 12 -8.01 31.00 36.68
N ASN A 13 -8.58 30.41 37.73
CA ASN A 13 -8.64 31.00 39.08
C ASN A 13 -7.44 30.63 39.99
N GLY A 14 -6.38 29.99 39.45
CA GLY A 14 -5.02 29.97 40.01
C GLY A 14 -4.73 29.25 41.34
N ASN A 15 -5.71 28.76 42.09
CA ASN A 15 -5.52 28.39 43.51
C ASN A 15 -5.67 26.90 43.84
N GLY A 16 -5.12 25.99 43.04
CA GLY A 16 -5.20 24.54 43.31
C GLY A 16 -6.61 23.92 43.17
N ALA A 17 -7.57 24.69 42.64
CA ALA A 17 -8.97 24.27 42.51
C ALA A 17 -9.14 23.02 41.62
N ILE A 18 -8.27 22.84 40.61
CA ILE A 18 -8.22 21.61 39.81
C ILE A 18 -7.76 20.42 40.65
N GLY A 19 -6.77 20.61 41.51
CA GLY A 19 -6.32 19.56 42.43
C GLY A 19 -7.43 19.13 43.40
N GLN A 20 -8.24 20.08 43.89
CA GLN A 20 -9.41 19.76 44.70
C GLN A 20 -10.48 19.02 43.89
N LEU A 21 -10.78 19.49 42.68
CA LEU A 21 -11.72 18.82 41.78
C LEU A 21 -11.32 17.36 41.52
N VAL A 22 -10.03 17.11 41.28
CA VAL A 22 -9.49 15.76 41.10
C VAL A 22 -9.66 14.89 42.35
N LYS A 23 -9.56 15.46 43.56
CA LYS A 23 -9.82 14.72 44.81
C LYS A 23 -11.29 14.37 44.99
N ASP A 24 -12.18 15.24 44.53
CA ASP A 24 -13.63 15.06 44.65
C ASP A 24 -14.16 13.97 43.71
N PHE A 25 -13.50 13.73 42.57
CA PHE A 25 -13.85 12.68 41.61
C PHE A 25 -12.89 11.49 41.67
N LYS A 26 -13.38 10.33 42.09
CA LYS A 26 -12.56 9.11 42.21
C LYS A 26 -12.70 8.12 41.05
N ASP A 27 -13.68 8.33 40.16
CA ASP A 27 -13.89 7.43 39.02
C ASP A 27 -13.00 7.80 37.83
N SER A 28 -12.61 6.78 37.05
CA SER A 28 -11.65 6.97 35.96
C SER A 28 -12.17 7.84 34.82
N ARG A 29 -13.50 7.85 34.59
CA ARG A 29 -14.11 8.60 33.48
C ARG A 29 -14.07 10.09 33.77
N SER A 30 -14.47 10.49 34.98
CA SER A 30 -14.43 11.88 35.42
C SER A 30 -12.99 12.40 35.48
N LEU A 31 -12.06 11.63 36.05
CA LEU A 31 -10.64 12.00 36.09
C LEU A 31 -10.05 12.21 34.69
N THR A 32 -10.32 11.28 33.77
CA THR A 32 -9.88 11.40 32.37
C THR A 32 -10.46 12.66 31.72
N PHE A 33 -11.76 12.90 31.90
CA PHE A 33 -12.43 14.09 31.36
C PHE A 33 -11.83 15.39 31.91
N ILE A 34 -11.49 15.46 33.21
CA ILE A 34 -10.84 16.62 33.81
C ILE A 34 -9.49 16.88 33.12
N LEU A 35 -8.61 15.87 33.11
CA LEU A 35 -7.25 16.02 32.60
C LEU A 35 -7.20 16.31 31.09
N GLU A 36 -8.08 15.68 30.32
CA GLU A 36 -8.22 15.90 28.87
C GLU A 36 -8.55 17.36 28.54
N ASN A 37 -9.44 17.97 29.33
CA ASN A 37 -9.94 19.31 29.08
C ASN A 37 -9.12 20.42 29.75
N LEU A 38 -7.94 20.11 30.33
CA LEU A 38 -7.05 21.15 30.87
C LEU A 38 -6.50 22.09 29.79
N GLY A 39 -6.35 21.63 28.53
CA GLY A 39 -5.85 22.47 27.43
C GLY A 39 -4.47 23.07 27.72
N HIS A 40 -4.27 24.36 27.41
CA HIS A 40 -3.09 25.16 27.77
C HIS A 40 -3.08 25.48 29.27
N LEU A 41 -1.95 25.32 29.95
CA LEU A 41 -1.81 25.53 31.38
C LEU A 41 -1.29 26.96 31.69
N PRO A 42 -1.86 27.69 32.66
CA PRO A 42 -1.27 28.92 33.21
C PRO A 42 0.16 28.69 33.75
N LYS A 43 0.97 29.75 33.83
CA LYS A 43 2.35 29.66 34.34
C LYS A 43 2.43 29.26 35.82
N ASP A 44 1.43 29.63 36.59
CA ASP A 44 1.25 29.39 38.02
C ASP A 44 0.37 28.15 38.30
N PHE A 45 0.13 27.30 37.30
CA PHE A 45 -0.70 26.11 37.48
C PHE A 45 -0.12 25.17 38.53
N ASP A 46 -0.90 24.90 39.59
CA ASP A 46 -0.56 23.92 40.62
C ASP A 46 -0.76 22.48 40.12
N GLY A 47 0.35 21.83 39.77
CA GLY A 47 0.42 20.43 39.34
C GLY A 47 0.68 19.42 40.47
N SER A 48 0.67 19.83 41.74
CA SER A 48 1.09 18.99 42.88
C SER A 48 0.28 17.69 43.05
N PHE A 49 -0.93 17.62 42.51
CA PHE A 49 -1.79 16.43 42.56
C PHE A 49 -1.41 15.35 41.54
N LEU A 50 -0.66 15.69 40.47
CA LEU A 50 -0.39 14.80 39.34
C LEU A 50 0.36 13.51 39.73
N PRO A 51 1.41 13.52 40.59
CA PRO A 51 2.14 12.30 40.93
C PRO A 51 1.24 11.18 41.50
N ASN A 52 0.18 11.55 42.23
CA ASN A 52 -0.75 10.59 42.82
C ASN A 52 -1.59 9.84 41.78
N LEU A 53 -1.69 10.36 40.55
CA LEU A 53 -2.46 9.76 39.47
C LEU A 53 -1.63 8.80 38.61
N LEU A 54 -0.30 8.76 38.77
CA LEU A 54 0.58 7.88 38.01
C LEU A 54 0.46 6.40 38.39
N THR A 55 0.01 6.08 39.59
CA THR A 55 -0.22 4.69 40.03
C THR A 55 -1.66 4.23 39.79
N HIS A 56 -2.47 5.08 39.14
CA HIS A 56 -3.88 4.81 38.92
C HIS A 56 -4.09 3.61 37.98
N LYS A 57 -5.05 2.71 38.30
CA LYS A 57 -5.28 1.45 37.55
C LYS A 57 -5.63 1.68 36.07
N ASN A 58 -6.36 2.76 35.77
CA ASN A 58 -6.76 3.11 34.42
C ASN A 58 -5.65 3.84 33.65
N ALA A 59 -5.22 3.28 32.51
CA ALA A 59 -4.16 3.83 31.67
C ALA A 59 -4.49 5.21 31.07
N SER A 60 -5.76 5.52 30.78
CA SER A 60 -6.15 6.85 30.27
C SER A 60 -5.88 7.95 31.29
N VAL A 61 -6.14 7.69 32.59
CA VAL A 61 -5.82 8.64 33.66
C VAL A 61 -4.30 8.88 33.72
N ARG A 62 -3.50 7.81 33.70
CA ARG A 62 -2.03 7.92 33.70
C ARG A 62 -1.51 8.65 32.46
N LEU A 63 -2.02 8.31 31.29
CA LEU A 63 -1.67 8.94 30.00
C LEU A 63 -1.87 10.45 30.05
N TRP A 64 -3.06 10.90 30.46
CA TRP A 64 -3.36 12.32 30.53
C TRP A 64 -2.61 13.04 31.66
N THR A 65 -2.26 12.33 32.73
CA THR A 65 -1.38 12.83 33.79
C THR A 65 0.02 13.12 33.23
N ILE A 66 0.62 12.15 32.53
CA ILE A 66 1.92 12.30 31.82
C ILE A 66 1.88 13.43 30.81
N LYS A 67 0.81 13.50 30.01
CA LYS A 67 0.62 14.57 29.04
C LYS A 67 0.58 15.95 29.70
N THR A 68 0.04 16.03 30.91
CA THR A 68 0.00 17.25 31.72
C THR A 68 1.38 17.62 32.25
N PHE A 69 2.17 16.66 32.74
CA PHE A 69 3.59 16.90 33.07
C PHE A 69 4.36 17.48 31.88
N GLY A 70 4.20 16.90 30.68
CA GLY A 70 4.81 17.41 29.46
C GLY A 70 4.33 18.82 29.03
N LYS A 71 3.15 19.26 29.47
CA LYS A 71 2.67 20.65 29.24
C LYS A 71 3.28 21.65 30.22
N LEU A 72 3.57 21.22 31.45
CA LEU A 72 4.22 22.07 32.46
C LEU A 72 5.65 22.43 32.08
N ASN A 73 6.31 21.57 31.27
CA ASN A 73 7.64 21.81 30.74
C ASN A 73 8.70 22.13 31.83
N ASN A 74 8.58 21.47 32.99
CA ASN A 74 9.50 21.60 34.12
C ASN A 74 10.44 20.38 34.18
N GLU A 75 11.76 20.60 34.14
CA GLU A 75 12.79 19.56 34.19
C GLU A 75 12.76 18.70 35.46
N GLU A 76 12.18 19.19 36.56
CA GLU A 76 12.02 18.42 37.81
C GLU A 76 11.19 17.15 37.61
N TYR A 77 10.32 17.12 36.60
CA TYR A 77 9.50 15.94 36.28
C TYR A 77 10.19 14.94 35.35
N LEU A 78 11.42 15.19 34.89
CA LEU A 78 12.10 14.28 33.96
C LEU A 78 12.28 12.88 34.53
N SER A 79 12.66 12.74 35.80
CA SER A 79 12.80 11.43 36.46
C SER A 79 11.47 10.68 36.53
N THR A 80 10.37 11.39 36.79
CA THR A 80 9.02 10.84 36.80
C THR A 80 8.58 10.39 35.40
N LEU A 81 8.89 11.18 34.37
CA LEU A 81 8.59 10.83 32.98
C LEU A 81 9.43 9.63 32.52
N GLU A 82 10.71 9.59 32.86
CA GLU A 82 11.62 8.47 32.58
C GLU A 82 11.13 7.18 33.24
N GLU A 83 10.78 7.23 34.53
CA GLU A 83 10.23 6.09 35.24
C GLU A 83 8.95 5.57 34.58
N SER A 84 8.08 6.48 34.12
CA SER A 84 6.84 6.12 33.42
C SER A 84 7.11 5.58 32.02
N ALA A 85 8.14 6.07 31.32
CA ALA A 85 8.56 5.55 30.03
C ALA A 85 9.10 4.12 30.15
N ILE A 86 9.82 3.80 31.22
CA ILE A 86 10.45 2.48 31.42
C ILE A 86 9.48 1.47 32.04
N LYS A 87 8.73 1.86 33.09
CA LYS A 87 8.03 0.91 33.96
C LYS A 87 6.52 0.80 33.75
N ASP A 88 5.86 1.74 33.08
CA ASP A 88 4.40 1.64 32.88
C ASP A 88 4.07 0.42 32.02
N THR A 89 2.98 -0.28 32.35
CA THR A 89 2.56 -1.48 31.62
C THR A 89 1.84 -1.18 30.31
N ASP A 90 1.36 0.05 30.11
CA ASP A 90 0.65 0.47 28.92
C ASP A 90 1.57 1.23 27.96
N THR A 91 1.82 0.65 26.77
CA THR A 91 2.62 1.25 25.69
C THR A 91 2.23 2.70 25.38
N THR A 92 0.95 3.06 25.44
CA THR A 92 0.49 4.43 25.11
C THR A 92 0.97 5.42 26.16
N VAL A 93 0.91 5.05 27.44
CA VAL A 93 1.43 5.88 28.55
C VAL A 93 2.94 6.03 28.42
N ARG A 94 3.66 4.93 28.19
CA ARG A 94 5.12 4.94 27.97
C ARG A 94 5.50 5.88 26.83
N ARG A 95 4.86 5.74 25.66
CA ARG A 95 5.09 6.60 24.49
C ARG A 95 4.82 8.07 24.77
N GLU A 96 3.74 8.42 25.46
CA GLU A 96 3.47 9.82 25.81
C GLU A 96 4.50 10.38 26.79
N ALA A 97 5.06 9.54 27.67
CA ALA A 97 6.15 9.95 28.56
C ALA A 97 7.41 10.29 27.74
N VAL A 98 7.81 9.42 26.81
CA VAL A 98 8.90 9.69 25.85
C VAL A 98 8.63 10.93 25.02
N SER A 99 7.40 11.08 24.51
CA SER A 99 7.01 12.26 23.76
C SER A 99 7.08 13.53 24.60
N SER A 100 6.73 13.46 25.88
CA SER A 100 6.80 14.59 26.82
C SER A 100 8.25 14.99 27.08
N ILE A 101 9.14 14.02 27.32
CA ILE A 101 10.59 14.24 27.46
C ILE A 101 11.14 14.95 26.21
N GLY A 102 10.82 14.45 25.01
CA GLY A 102 11.27 15.06 23.74
C GLY A 102 10.75 16.48 23.52
N ARG A 103 9.51 16.78 23.94
CA ARG A 103 8.92 18.13 23.84
C ARG A 103 9.65 19.17 24.69
N MET A 104 10.33 18.75 25.76
CA MET A 104 11.07 19.65 26.65
C MET A 104 12.39 20.15 26.05
N ARG A 105 12.94 19.44 25.05
CA ARG A 105 14.17 19.82 24.32
C ARG A 105 15.38 20.12 25.23
N SER A 106 15.46 19.46 26.39
CA SER A 106 16.55 19.64 27.35
C SER A 106 17.71 18.68 27.09
N LYS A 107 18.92 19.08 27.52
CA LYS A 107 20.11 18.21 27.43
C LYS A 107 19.95 16.93 28.26
N LYS A 108 19.28 17.00 29.41
CA LYS A 108 18.97 15.83 30.25
C LYS A 108 17.97 14.92 29.55
N GLY A 109 16.90 15.48 28.99
CA GLY A 109 15.93 14.72 28.21
C GLY A 109 16.56 14.00 27.03
N LYS A 110 17.49 14.65 26.31
CA LYS A 110 18.25 14.03 25.21
C LYS A 110 18.97 12.74 25.64
N LYS A 111 19.63 12.75 26.81
CA LYS A 111 20.31 11.56 27.36
C LYS A 111 19.34 10.43 27.67
N ILE A 112 18.22 10.74 28.32
CA ILE A 112 17.16 9.75 28.62
C ILE A 112 16.64 9.14 27.32
N LEU A 113 16.45 9.94 26.26
CA LEU A 113 15.99 9.44 24.97
C LEU A 113 16.99 8.50 24.30
N PHE A 114 18.31 8.66 24.49
CA PHE A 114 19.31 7.72 23.99
C PHE A 114 19.16 6.36 24.66
N GLU A 115 18.98 6.32 25.97
CA GLU A 115 18.80 5.07 26.72
C GLU A 115 17.52 4.32 26.29
N ILE A 116 16.48 5.05 25.92
CA ILE A 116 15.19 4.48 25.46
C ILE A 116 15.30 3.87 24.04
N LEU A 117 16.36 4.15 23.27
CA LEU A 117 16.52 3.53 21.95
C LEU A 117 16.68 2.01 22.01
N ASP A 118 17.11 1.47 23.16
CA ASP A 118 17.26 0.03 23.40
C ASP A 118 15.97 -0.65 23.92
N ASP A 119 14.84 0.06 23.93
CA ASP A 119 13.58 -0.48 24.44
C ASP A 119 13.02 -1.62 23.57
N ALA A 120 12.43 -2.63 24.22
CA ALA A 120 11.83 -3.76 23.52
C ALA A 120 10.56 -3.39 22.73
N ASP A 121 9.86 -2.30 23.09
CA ASP A 121 8.67 -1.84 22.37
C ASP A 121 9.05 -0.89 21.23
N PRO A 122 8.92 -1.31 19.96
CA PRO A 122 9.35 -0.50 18.82
C PRO A 122 8.55 0.82 18.71
N LYS A 123 7.35 0.90 19.27
CA LYS A 123 6.56 2.16 19.25
C LYS A 123 7.13 3.18 20.24
N VAL A 124 7.76 2.72 21.32
CA VAL A 124 8.48 3.56 22.29
C VAL A 124 9.80 4.03 21.67
N VAL A 125 10.57 3.11 21.06
CA VAL A 125 11.79 3.43 20.30
C VAL A 125 11.52 4.47 19.21
N CYS A 126 10.50 4.26 18.36
CA CYS A 126 10.12 5.22 17.33
C CYS A 126 9.74 6.59 17.90
N GLN A 127 9.15 6.63 19.10
CA GLN A 127 8.82 7.88 19.76
C GLN A 127 10.07 8.59 20.32
N ALA A 128 11.08 7.84 20.76
CA ALA A 128 12.37 8.38 21.17
C ALA A 128 13.14 8.94 19.98
N ILE A 129 13.17 8.23 18.85
CA ILE A 129 13.72 8.73 17.58
C ILE A 129 13.09 10.07 17.22
N ARG A 130 11.75 10.18 17.23
CA ARG A 130 11.06 11.46 16.97
C ARG A 130 11.42 12.55 17.97
N GLY A 131 11.60 12.20 19.24
CA GLY A 131 12.05 13.10 20.29
C GLY A 131 13.48 13.60 20.07
N LEU A 132 14.37 12.76 19.54
CA LEU A 132 15.76 13.09 19.23
C LEU A 132 15.91 13.92 17.95
N LEU A 133 15.06 13.67 16.94
CA LEU A 133 15.08 14.41 15.67
C LEU A 133 14.78 15.92 15.81
N VAL A 134 14.26 16.37 16.96
CA VAL A 134 14.15 17.82 17.23
C VAL A 134 15.51 18.52 17.36
N PHE A 135 16.58 17.75 17.60
CA PHE A 135 17.97 18.19 17.67
C PHE A 135 18.74 17.96 16.36
N LYS A 136 18.05 17.91 15.22
CA LYS A 136 18.64 17.68 13.90
C LYS A 136 19.87 18.57 13.66
N GLY A 137 20.98 17.95 13.21
CA GLY A 137 22.27 18.61 13.02
C GLY A 137 23.25 18.45 14.19
N ASP A 138 22.80 17.89 15.31
CA ASP A 138 23.66 17.43 16.40
C ASP A 138 24.32 16.09 16.02
N LYS A 139 25.65 16.08 15.90
CA LYS A 139 26.42 14.88 15.50
C LYS A 139 26.23 13.71 16.46
N GLU A 140 26.11 13.99 17.75
CA GLU A 140 25.91 12.94 18.76
C GLU A 140 24.58 12.22 18.53
N VAL A 141 23.54 12.96 18.12
CA VAL A 141 22.23 12.37 17.81
C VAL A 141 22.31 11.50 16.56
N ASP A 142 22.99 11.98 15.51
CA ASP A 142 23.16 11.22 14.27
C ASP A 142 23.94 9.91 14.51
N GLU A 143 24.98 9.94 15.35
CA GLU A 143 25.77 8.76 15.75
C GLU A 143 24.94 7.69 16.48
N HIS A 144 23.93 8.09 17.25
CA HIS A 144 23.02 7.14 17.92
C HIS A 144 21.89 6.67 17.00
N LEU A 145 21.40 7.51 16.09
CA LEU A 145 20.24 7.18 15.25
C LEU A 145 20.62 6.38 13.99
N GLN A 146 21.72 6.71 13.30
CA GLN A 146 22.10 6.04 12.04
C GLN A 146 22.28 4.52 12.17
N PRO A 147 22.89 3.95 13.24
CA PRO A 147 23.05 2.51 13.39
C PRO A 147 21.73 1.73 13.45
N LEU A 148 20.63 2.40 13.82
CA LEU A 148 19.30 1.80 13.91
C LEU A 148 18.72 1.40 12.54
N ILE A 149 19.40 1.70 11.43
CA ILE A 149 19.08 1.12 10.12
C ILE A 149 19.16 -0.42 10.12
N ASN A 150 19.94 -1.00 11.04
CA ASN A 150 20.09 -2.45 11.23
C ASN A 150 19.26 -2.98 12.41
N HIS A 151 18.35 -2.18 12.96
CA HIS A 151 17.51 -2.59 14.09
C HIS A 151 16.63 -3.80 13.72
N GLN A 152 16.32 -4.70 14.67
CA GLN A 152 15.57 -5.93 14.39
C GLN A 152 14.13 -5.66 13.93
N ASN A 153 13.52 -4.57 14.40
CA ASN A 153 12.17 -4.16 14.02
C ASN A 153 12.12 -3.28 12.75
N GLU A 154 11.26 -3.65 11.80
CA GLU A 154 11.03 -3.01 10.50
C GLU A 154 10.63 -1.54 10.61
N MET A 155 9.77 -1.20 11.60
CA MET A 155 9.25 0.16 11.76
C MET A 155 10.38 1.13 12.10
N VAL A 156 11.28 0.72 13.00
CA VAL A 156 12.46 1.49 13.37
C VAL A 156 13.38 1.68 12.15
N ARG A 157 13.71 0.58 11.44
CA ARG A 157 14.53 0.65 10.22
C ARG A 157 13.94 1.61 9.20
N THR A 158 12.62 1.57 8.98
CA THR A 158 11.90 2.41 8.01
C THR A 158 12.02 3.90 8.36
N VAL A 159 11.79 4.26 9.63
CA VAL A 159 11.93 5.66 10.08
C VAL A 159 13.35 6.16 9.86
N ILE A 160 14.35 5.34 10.20
CA ILE A 160 15.76 5.71 10.07
C ILE A 160 16.19 5.80 8.62
N TYR A 161 15.78 4.85 7.78
CA TYR A 161 16.00 4.87 6.34
C TYR A 161 15.48 6.17 5.74
N LYS A 162 14.23 6.53 6.05
CA LYS A 162 13.60 7.75 5.55
C LYS A 162 14.32 9.02 5.96
N GLU A 163 14.77 9.11 7.20
CA GLU A 163 15.38 10.34 7.73
C GLU A 163 16.84 10.55 7.29
N PHE A 164 17.61 9.47 7.13
CA PHE A 164 19.06 9.55 6.90
C PHE A 164 19.54 9.03 5.55
N PHE A 165 18.81 8.11 4.91
CA PHE A 165 19.31 7.35 3.76
C PHE A 165 18.47 7.50 2.49
N ALA A 166 17.19 7.88 2.61
CA ALA A 166 16.32 8.07 1.45
C ALA A 166 16.85 9.21 0.57
N THR A 167 17.20 8.88 -0.68
CA THR A 167 17.60 9.87 -1.68
C THR A 167 16.44 10.13 -2.62
N HIS A 168 15.98 11.38 -2.69
CA HIS A 168 14.95 11.79 -3.65
C HIS A 168 15.58 12.05 -5.02
N LYS A 169 15.93 10.98 -5.76
CA LYS A 169 16.24 11.11 -7.18
C LYS A 169 14.95 11.00 -7.98
N THR A 170 14.63 12.05 -8.73
CA THR A 170 13.56 11.99 -9.72
C THR A 170 14.11 11.25 -10.94
N LEU A 171 13.57 10.07 -11.24
CA LEU A 171 13.99 9.25 -12.39
C LEU A 171 13.28 9.65 -13.70
N SER A 172 12.11 10.30 -13.58
CA SER A 172 11.34 10.79 -14.73
C SER A 172 11.69 12.24 -15.10
N ASN A 173 11.89 12.49 -16.40
CA ASN A 173 12.06 13.84 -16.96
C ASN A 173 10.72 14.58 -17.18
N GLN A 174 9.58 13.91 -16.97
CA GLN A 174 8.24 14.48 -17.10
C GLN A 174 7.54 14.64 -15.74
N PRO A 175 6.57 15.57 -15.63
CA PRO A 175 5.67 15.64 -14.49
C PRO A 175 5.04 14.28 -14.18
N HIS A 176 4.80 14.01 -12.91
CA HIS A 176 4.37 12.68 -12.47
C HIS A 176 3.02 12.26 -13.06
N SER A 177 2.08 13.22 -13.25
CA SER A 177 0.77 13.02 -13.89
C SER A 177 0.83 12.86 -15.41
N GLU A 178 1.92 13.24 -16.06
CA GLU A 178 2.05 13.21 -17.52
C GLU A 178 2.61 11.89 -18.05
N SER A 179 2.35 11.64 -19.34
CA SER A 179 2.87 10.51 -20.10
C SER A 179 3.38 10.94 -21.48
N TYR A 180 4.37 10.21 -22.00
CA TYR A 180 4.95 10.47 -23.31
C TYR A 180 3.95 10.20 -24.44
N ASP A 181 3.81 11.15 -25.37
CA ASP A 181 2.85 11.08 -26.47
C ASP A 181 3.06 9.88 -27.41
N HIS A 182 4.30 9.42 -27.57
CA HIS A 182 4.62 8.25 -28.38
C HIS A 182 4.16 6.93 -27.75
N LEU A 183 3.77 6.92 -26.46
CA LEU A 183 3.23 5.75 -25.76
C LEU A 183 1.70 5.74 -25.71
N LYS A 184 1.03 6.87 -26.00
CA LYS A 184 -0.42 7.01 -25.85
C LYS A 184 -1.17 6.25 -26.94
N ASN A 185 -2.01 5.30 -26.51
CA ASN A 185 -2.90 4.48 -27.34
C ASN A 185 -2.14 3.63 -28.38
N VAL A 186 -1.04 3.01 -27.94
CA VAL A 186 -0.15 2.20 -28.79
C VAL A 186 -0.31 0.72 -28.48
N ILE A 187 -0.30 -0.09 -29.53
CA ILE A 187 -0.20 -1.55 -29.46
C ILE A 187 1.04 -1.96 -30.23
N VAL A 188 1.95 -2.66 -29.56
CA VAL A 188 3.20 -3.15 -30.14
C VAL A 188 3.10 -4.66 -30.37
N ASN A 189 3.31 -5.09 -31.61
CA ASN A 189 3.50 -6.50 -31.92
C ASN A 189 4.97 -6.87 -31.69
N GLY A 190 5.24 -7.60 -30.62
CA GLY A 190 6.59 -7.95 -30.20
C GLY A 190 6.64 -8.60 -28.83
N ASP A 191 7.84 -9.03 -28.44
CA ASP A 191 8.09 -9.53 -27.10
C ASP A 191 7.98 -8.39 -26.08
N THR A 192 7.31 -8.64 -24.95
CA THR A 192 7.04 -7.61 -23.94
C THR A 192 8.32 -7.13 -23.26
N VAL A 193 9.28 -8.03 -22.99
CA VAL A 193 10.55 -7.65 -22.33
C VAL A 193 11.40 -6.82 -23.29
N GLU A 194 11.51 -7.22 -24.55
CA GLU A 194 12.22 -6.42 -25.56
C GLU A 194 11.61 -5.04 -25.74
N THR A 195 10.27 -4.94 -25.70
CA THR A 195 9.56 -3.67 -25.80
C THR A 195 9.82 -2.78 -24.58
N MET A 196 9.71 -3.33 -23.36
CA MET A 196 9.91 -2.58 -22.12
C MET A 196 11.34 -2.04 -21.99
N LYS A 197 12.35 -2.79 -22.45
CA LYS A 197 13.76 -2.35 -22.50
C LYS A 197 13.97 -1.05 -23.31
N LEU A 198 13.02 -0.67 -24.17
CA LEU A 198 13.06 0.59 -24.91
C LEU A 198 12.43 1.77 -24.13
N LEU A 199 11.62 1.49 -23.11
CA LEU A 199 10.88 2.51 -22.36
C LEU A 199 11.77 3.19 -21.32
N GLN A 200 11.55 4.48 -21.09
CA GLN A 200 12.18 5.19 -19.97
C GLN A 200 11.64 4.67 -18.63
N ASP A 201 12.48 4.74 -17.60
CA ASP A 201 12.08 4.52 -16.21
C ASP A 201 10.90 5.43 -15.85
N GLU A 202 10.01 4.95 -14.97
CA GLU A 202 8.89 5.75 -14.45
C GLU A 202 8.01 6.44 -15.52
N SER A 203 7.67 5.69 -16.57
CA SER A 203 6.82 6.12 -17.68
C SER A 203 5.36 5.64 -17.59
N ILE A 204 5.05 4.65 -16.73
CA ILE A 204 3.73 4.01 -16.63
C ILE A 204 3.02 4.35 -15.30
N HIS A 205 1.71 4.62 -15.35
CA HIS A 205 0.88 4.95 -14.18
C HIS A 205 0.15 3.75 -13.58
N LEU A 206 -0.22 2.77 -14.39
CA LEU A 206 -0.95 1.58 -13.95
C LEU A 206 -0.59 0.41 -14.84
N THR A 207 -0.15 -0.71 -14.27
CA THR A 207 -0.08 -1.98 -15.01
C THR A 207 -1.23 -2.88 -14.55
N PHE A 208 -2.07 -3.33 -15.46
CA PHE A 208 -3.09 -4.33 -15.18
C PHE A 208 -3.01 -5.46 -16.20
N THR A 209 -2.77 -6.68 -15.72
CA THR A 209 -2.47 -7.79 -16.63
C THR A 209 -2.78 -9.16 -16.03
N SER A 210 -2.82 -10.17 -16.90
CA SER A 210 -2.91 -11.58 -16.55
C SER A 210 -1.92 -12.34 -17.43
N PRO A 211 -0.83 -12.89 -16.85
CA PRO A 211 0.17 -13.58 -17.63
C PRO A 211 -0.39 -14.88 -18.23
N PRO A 212 0.19 -15.35 -19.35
CA PRO A 212 -0.16 -16.65 -19.91
C PRO A 212 0.09 -17.74 -18.87
N TYR A 213 -0.94 -18.49 -18.47
CA TYR A 213 -0.80 -19.50 -17.42
C TYR A 213 0.09 -20.68 -17.87
N TYR A 214 0.87 -21.22 -16.93
CA TYR A 214 1.75 -22.36 -17.17
C TYR A 214 1.08 -23.59 -17.79
N ASN A 215 -0.23 -23.81 -17.54
CA ASN A 215 -1.00 -24.92 -18.11
C ASN A 215 -1.90 -24.51 -19.30
N ALA A 216 -1.77 -23.28 -19.81
CA ALA A 216 -2.59 -22.79 -20.92
C ALA A 216 -2.16 -23.48 -22.21
N ARG A 217 -3.05 -24.29 -22.81
CA ARG A 217 -2.77 -25.10 -24.00
C ARG A 217 -2.30 -24.27 -25.21
N ASP A 218 -2.71 -23.02 -25.27
CA ASP A 218 -2.42 -22.10 -26.37
C ASP A 218 -1.03 -21.43 -26.24
N TYR A 219 -0.37 -21.51 -25.06
CA TYR A 219 0.85 -20.75 -24.74
C TYR A 219 1.93 -21.53 -23.98
N SER A 220 1.70 -22.80 -23.60
CA SER A 220 2.57 -23.53 -22.66
C SER A 220 3.81 -24.12 -23.32
N ILE A 221 4.81 -23.25 -23.54
CA ILE A 221 6.15 -23.60 -24.07
C ILE A 221 7.21 -23.57 -22.94
N TYR A 222 6.81 -23.62 -21.67
CA TYR A 222 7.73 -23.52 -20.53
C TYR A 222 8.35 -24.89 -20.20
N PRO A 223 9.69 -25.00 -20.11
CA PRO A 223 10.34 -26.27 -19.77
C PRO A 223 9.99 -26.79 -18.37
N SER A 224 9.74 -25.88 -17.42
CA SER A 224 9.36 -26.21 -16.06
C SER A 224 8.58 -25.07 -15.41
N TYR A 225 7.90 -25.37 -14.30
CA TYR A 225 7.23 -24.35 -13.49
C TYR A 225 8.21 -23.30 -12.93
N LYS A 226 9.45 -23.70 -12.65
CA LYS A 226 10.50 -22.77 -12.21
C LYS A 226 10.85 -21.78 -13.33
N ASN A 227 11.05 -22.26 -14.55
CA ASN A 227 11.33 -21.39 -15.70
C ASN A 227 10.16 -20.44 -16.01
N TYR A 228 8.92 -20.88 -15.73
CA TYR A 228 7.77 -19.99 -15.80
C TYR A 228 7.83 -18.86 -14.77
N LEU A 229 8.20 -19.15 -13.52
CA LEU A 229 8.39 -18.11 -12.49
C LEU A 229 9.57 -17.19 -12.82
N GLU A 230 10.69 -17.72 -13.31
CA GLU A 230 11.87 -16.95 -13.75
C GLU A 230 11.50 -16.00 -14.91
N PHE A 231 10.65 -16.43 -15.85
CA PHE A 231 10.11 -15.57 -16.90
C PHE A 231 9.25 -14.44 -16.34
N LEU A 232 8.32 -14.74 -15.42
CA LEU A 232 7.51 -13.71 -14.76
C LEU A 232 8.38 -12.73 -13.97
N GLU A 233 9.42 -13.23 -13.33
CA GLU A 233 10.40 -12.41 -12.61
C GLU A 233 11.09 -11.41 -13.57
N GLU A 234 11.56 -11.85 -14.74
CA GLU A 234 12.15 -10.96 -15.75
C GLU A 234 11.16 -9.87 -16.20
N VAL A 235 9.92 -10.25 -16.49
CA VAL A 235 8.86 -9.32 -16.90
C VAL A 235 8.58 -8.29 -15.79
N PHE A 236 8.35 -8.74 -14.55
CA PHE A 236 7.94 -7.84 -13.49
C PHE A 236 9.08 -6.98 -12.92
N LYS A 237 10.35 -7.37 -13.13
CA LYS A 237 11.51 -6.48 -12.94
C LYS A 237 11.44 -5.27 -13.87
N GLU A 238 11.16 -5.48 -15.15
CA GLU A 238 11.00 -4.38 -16.10
C GLU A 238 9.73 -3.56 -15.81
N VAL A 239 8.62 -4.20 -15.43
CA VAL A 239 7.40 -3.49 -15.00
C VAL A 239 7.68 -2.59 -13.79
N TYR A 240 8.46 -3.05 -12.81
CA TYR A 240 8.86 -2.23 -11.66
C TYR A 240 9.65 -0.98 -12.09
N ARG A 241 10.64 -1.16 -12.98
CA ARG A 241 11.47 -0.08 -13.50
C ARG A 241 10.64 1.01 -14.20
N ILE A 242 9.73 0.62 -15.09
CA ILE A 242 8.93 1.55 -15.88
C ILE A 242 7.73 2.13 -15.10
N THR A 243 7.31 1.50 -14.01
CA THR A 243 6.21 2.03 -13.17
C THR A 243 6.70 3.26 -12.40
N LYS A 244 5.89 4.32 -12.39
CA LYS A 244 6.18 5.53 -11.61
C LYS A 244 6.16 5.25 -10.10
N GLU A 245 6.97 5.97 -9.32
CA GLU A 245 6.97 5.87 -7.85
C GLU A 245 5.56 5.94 -7.26
N GLY A 246 5.21 5.05 -6.33
CA GLY A 246 3.91 5.05 -5.68
C GLY A 246 2.72 4.65 -6.57
N ARG A 247 2.97 4.15 -7.79
CA ARG A 247 1.95 3.64 -8.73
C ARG A 247 1.83 2.13 -8.70
N PHE A 248 0.80 1.62 -9.37
CA PHE A 248 0.25 0.30 -9.07
C PHE A 248 0.47 -0.74 -10.19
N LEU A 249 0.70 -1.97 -9.75
CA LEU A 249 0.62 -3.20 -10.53
C LEU A 249 -0.53 -4.04 -9.98
N ILE A 250 -1.49 -4.40 -10.83
CA ILE A 250 -2.57 -5.31 -10.49
C ILE A 250 -2.36 -6.57 -11.32
N LEU A 251 -2.03 -7.66 -10.64
CA LEU A 251 -1.70 -8.93 -11.26
C LEU A 251 -2.85 -9.93 -11.08
N ASN A 252 -3.58 -10.21 -12.15
CA ASN A 252 -4.61 -11.25 -12.12
C ASN A 252 -4.02 -12.63 -12.39
N THR A 253 -4.02 -13.48 -11.38
CA THR A 253 -3.60 -14.88 -11.49
C THR A 253 -4.49 -15.80 -10.65
N SER A 254 -4.36 -17.11 -10.87
CA SER A 254 -5.10 -18.11 -10.10
C SER A 254 -4.26 -19.35 -9.85
N PRO A 255 -4.53 -20.10 -8.77
CA PRO A 255 -3.91 -21.41 -8.60
C PRO A 255 -4.40 -22.40 -9.67
N ILE A 256 -3.49 -22.92 -10.48
CA ILE A 256 -3.80 -23.80 -11.60
C ILE A 256 -3.68 -25.27 -11.22
N ILE A 257 -4.40 -26.13 -11.95
CA ILE A 257 -4.35 -27.60 -11.77
C ILE A 257 -3.58 -28.22 -12.93
N ILE A 258 -2.62 -29.08 -12.60
CA ILE A 258 -1.91 -29.95 -13.52
C ILE A 258 -2.58 -31.32 -13.49
N ALA A 259 -3.06 -31.74 -14.65
CA ALA A 259 -3.67 -33.06 -14.81
C ALA A 259 -2.64 -34.15 -14.49
N ARG A 260 -3.12 -35.28 -13.95
CA ARG A 260 -2.27 -36.46 -13.76
C ARG A 260 -1.79 -36.99 -15.11
N ILE A 261 -0.55 -37.48 -15.15
CA ILE A 261 0.03 -38.10 -16.35
C ILE A 261 -0.68 -39.43 -16.66
N SER A 262 -0.93 -40.24 -15.62
CA SER A 262 -1.64 -41.52 -15.74
C SER A 262 -2.43 -41.83 -14.47
N ARG A 263 -3.15 -42.97 -14.43
CA ARG A 263 -3.94 -43.39 -13.26
C ARG A 263 -3.11 -43.64 -12.01
N SER A 264 -1.82 -43.94 -12.15
CA SER A 264 -0.89 -44.12 -11.01
C SER A 264 -0.33 -42.80 -10.46
N HIS A 265 -0.58 -41.67 -11.13
CA HIS A 265 -0.09 -40.37 -10.72
C HIS A 265 -1.21 -39.51 -10.11
N SER A 266 -0.84 -38.67 -9.15
CA SER A 266 -1.73 -37.64 -8.60
C SER A 266 -1.69 -36.37 -9.46
N SER A 267 -2.79 -35.63 -9.49
CA SER A 267 -2.81 -34.26 -10.00
C SER A 267 -2.10 -33.32 -9.03
N LYS A 268 -1.41 -32.31 -9.53
CA LYS A 268 -0.80 -31.25 -8.71
C LYS A 268 -1.56 -29.93 -8.89
N ARG A 269 -1.45 -29.04 -7.90
CA ARG A 269 -1.97 -27.67 -7.99
C ARG A 269 -0.82 -26.70 -7.74
N TYR A 270 -0.58 -25.79 -8.67
CA TYR A 270 0.45 -24.76 -8.53
C TYR A 270 -0.18 -23.45 -8.04
N PRO A 271 0.27 -22.91 -6.90
CA PRO A 271 -0.27 -21.69 -6.31
C PRO A 271 0.38 -20.41 -6.87
N ILE A 272 0.31 -20.19 -8.20
CA ILE A 272 0.94 -19.06 -8.91
C ILE A 272 0.92 -17.72 -8.15
N PRO A 273 -0.24 -17.16 -7.70
CA PRO A 273 -0.27 -15.86 -7.02
C PRO A 273 0.62 -15.81 -5.77
N PHE A 274 0.79 -16.93 -5.09
CA PHE A 274 1.57 -17.03 -3.86
C PHE A 274 3.05 -17.31 -4.16
N ASP A 275 3.35 -18.09 -5.20
CA ASP A 275 4.72 -18.39 -5.58
C ASP A 275 5.44 -17.18 -6.20
N ILE A 276 4.72 -16.29 -6.91
CA ILE A 276 5.31 -15.08 -7.50
C ILE A 276 5.45 -13.92 -6.50
N HIS A 277 4.64 -13.91 -5.43
CA HIS A 277 4.64 -12.87 -4.42
C HIS A 277 6.02 -12.55 -3.82
N PRO A 278 6.84 -13.52 -3.35
CA PRO A 278 8.14 -13.21 -2.77
C PRO A 278 9.08 -12.51 -3.76
N TYR A 279 9.07 -12.92 -5.03
CA TYR A 279 9.86 -12.27 -6.08
C TYR A 279 9.46 -10.80 -6.26
N LEU A 280 8.16 -10.50 -6.28
CA LEU A 280 7.68 -9.11 -6.40
C LEU A 280 8.11 -8.26 -5.20
N VAL A 281 7.99 -8.78 -3.98
CA VAL A 281 8.39 -8.05 -2.77
C VAL A 281 9.91 -7.81 -2.75
N GLU A 282 10.72 -8.79 -3.13
CA GLU A 282 12.19 -8.66 -3.20
C GLU A 282 12.63 -7.60 -4.23
N MET A 283 11.88 -7.43 -5.33
CA MET A 283 12.14 -6.36 -6.32
C MET A 283 11.82 -4.95 -5.80
N GLY A 284 11.08 -4.83 -4.69
CA GLY A 284 10.64 -3.56 -4.12
C GLY A 284 9.16 -3.23 -4.30
N TRP A 285 8.33 -4.17 -4.77
CA TRP A 285 6.88 -4.00 -4.73
C TRP A 285 6.35 -4.12 -3.30
N GLU A 286 5.50 -3.19 -2.90
CA GLU A 286 4.71 -3.29 -1.67
C GLU A 286 3.39 -3.98 -1.97
N PHE A 287 3.09 -5.06 -1.24
CA PHE A 287 1.79 -5.70 -1.31
C PHE A 287 0.75 -4.85 -0.56
N ILE A 288 -0.34 -4.51 -1.24
CA ILE A 288 -1.39 -3.63 -0.71
C ILE A 288 -2.65 -4.42 -0.36
N ASP A 289 -3.10 -5.30 -1.24
CA ASP A 289 -4.34 -6.05 -1.05
C ASP A 289 -4.42 -7.29 -1.98
N ASP A 290 -5.26 -8.26 -1.63
CA ASP A 290 -5.67 -9.38 -2.47
C ASP A 290 -7.17 -9.31 -2.78
N ILE A 291 -7.48 -8.81 -3.96
CA ILE A 291 -8.87 -8.78 -4.41
C ILE A 291 -9.25 -10.15 -4.97
N VAL A 292 -10.30 -10.75 -4.40
CA VAL A 292 -10.85 -12.05 -4.83
C VAL A 292 -11.92 -11.82 -5.88
N TRP A 293 -11.61 -12.17 -7.13
CA TRP A 293 -12.62 -12.25 -8.18
C TRP A 293 -13.40 -13.56 -8.04
N LEU A 294 -14.65 -13.44 -7.56
CA LEU A 294 -15.60 -14.53 -7.41
C LEU A 294 -16.45 -14.68 -8.68
N LYS A 295 -16.28 -15.82 -9.36
CA LYS A 295 -17.05 -16.21 -10.54
C LYS A 295 -18.29 -17.03 -10.11
N PRO A 296 -19.37 -17.03 -10.90
CA PRO A 296 -20.49 -17.94 -10.68
C PRO A 296 -20.05 -19.40 -10.72
N GLU A 297 -20.61 -20.24 -9.86
CA GLU A 297 -20.25 -21.67 -9.80
C GLU A 297 -20.47 -22.40 -11.13
N ALA A 298 -21.54 -22.04 -11.86
CA ALA A 298 -21.86 -22.63 -13.16
C ALA A 298 -20.78 -22.38 -14.24
N SER A 299 -19.87 -21.42 -14.02
CA SER A 299 -18.83 -21.05 -14.99
C SER A 299 -17.52 -21.83 -14.85
N VAL A 300 -17.40 -22.72 -13.86
CA VAL A 300 -16.16 -23.45 -13.58
C VAL A 300 -16.32 -24.97 -13.70
N LYS A 301 -15.19 -25.66 -13.89
CA LYS A 301 -15.17 -27.13 -14.02
C LYS A 301 -15.66 -27.79 -12.73
N ASN A 302 -16.59 -28.74 -12.87
CA ASN A 302 -17.07 -29.55 -11.76
C ASN A 302 -15.97 -30.53 -11.28
N ARG A 303 -15.43 -30.27 -10.10
CA ARG A 303 -14.43 -31.09 -9.40
C ARG A 303 -15.00 -31.85 -8.21
N ILE A 304 -16.13 -31.39 -7.69
CA ILE A 304 -16.76 -31.93 -6.48
C ILE A 304 -17.67 -33.14 -6.78
N GLY A 305 -18.03 -33.36 -8.05
CA GLY A 305 -18.99 -34.39 -8.46
C GLY A 305 -18.72 -35.79 -7.90
N GLY A 306 -17.46 -36.23 -7.85
CA GLY A 306 -17.12 -37.51 -7.21
C GLY A 306 -17.51 -37.53 -5.73
N PHE A 307 -17.11 -36.52 -4.97
CA PHE A 307 -17.43 -36.40 -3.54
C PHE A 307 -18.94 -36.32 -3.29
N MET A 308 -19.70 -35.65 -4.16
CA MET A 308 -21.17 -35.62 -4.05
C MET A 308 -21.79 -37.01 -4.10
N GLN A 309 -21.22 -37.92 -4.89
CA GLN A 309 -21.69 -39.30 -5.02
C GLN A 309 -21.31 -40.17 -3.82
N HIS A 310 -20.03 -40.14 -3.43
CA HIS A 310 -19.51 -41.15 -2.49
C HIS A 310 -19.28 -40.63 -1.07
N ARG A 311 -19.18 -39.29 -0.85
CA ARG A 311 -18.96 -38.61 0.44
C ARG A 311 -17.85 -39.21 1.31
N LYS A 312 -16.78 -39.70 0.67
CA LYS A 312 -15.66 -40.37 1.35
C LYS A 312 -14.68 -39.31 1.84
N PRO A 313 -14.22 -39.38 3.10
CA PRO A 313 -13.11 -38.56 3.59
C PRO A 313 -11.90 -38.62 2.64
N LEU A 314 -11.10 -37.55 2.61
CA LEU A 314 -9.97 -37.34 1.67
C LEU A 314 -10.35 -37.13 0.19
N GLY A 315 -11.63 -37.35 -0.18
CA GLY A 315 -12.14 -37.11 -1.53
C GLY A 315 -12.66 -35.70 -1.80
N TYR A 316 -12.73 -34.83 -0.80
CA TYR A 316 -13.30 -33.49 -0.92
C TYR A 316 -12.42 -32.58 -1.80
N LYS A 317 -12.94 -32.19 -2.97
CA LYS A 317 -12.27 -31.31 -3.93
C LYS A 317 -13.29 -30.31 -4.49
N PRO A 318 -13.46 -29.13 -3.87
CA PRO A 318 -14.47 -28.17 -4.30
C PRO A 318 -14.16 -27.55 -5.67
N ASN A 319 -15.21 -27.06 -6.31
CA ASN A 319 -15.11 -26.25 -7.52
C ASN A 319 -14.32 -24.97 -7.22
N SER A 320 -13.36 -24.61 -8.07
CA SER A 320 -12.53 -23.42 -7.87
C SER A 320 -13.16 -22.25 -8.60
N VAL A 321 -13.93 -21.43 -7.86
CA VAL A 321 -14.71 -20.31 -8.36
C VAL A 321 -14.02 -18.95 -8.22
N THR A 322 -12.77 -18.93 -7.76
CA THR A 322 -12.04 -17.69 -7.44
C THR A 322 -10.76 -17.54 -8.25
N GLU A 323 -10.48 -16.30 -8.62
CA GLU A 323 -9.15 -15.83 -9.02
C GLU A 323 -8.72 -14.66 -8.14
N TYR A 324 -7.43 -14.32 -8.18
CA TYR A 324 -6.87 -13.24 -7.39
C TYR A 324 -6.43 -12.11 -8.31
N LEU A 325 -6.71 -10.88 -7.88
CA LEU A 325 -6.11 -9.66 -8.37
C LEU A 325 -5.19 -9.18 -7.25
N MET A 326 -3.92 -9.57 -7.33
CA MET A 326 -2.92 -9.17 -6.35
C MET A 326 -2.54 -7.71 -6.61
N VAL A 327 -2.74 -6.84 -5.62
CA VAL A 327 -2.53 -5.40 -5.73
C VAL A 327 -1.18 -5.05 -5.14
N TYR A 328 -0.30 -4.52 -5.98
CA TYR A 328 1.02 -4.07 -5.61
C TYR A 328 1.20 -2.59 -5.91
N ARG A 329 2.04 -1.92 -5.10
CA ARG A 329 2.46 -0.54 -5.30
C ARG A 329 3.98 -0.47 -5.37
N LYS A 330 4.52 0.29 -6.33
CA LYS A 330 5.95 0.59 -6.34
C LYS A 330 6.28 1.37 -5.07
N SER A 331 7.26 0.88 -4.30
CA SER A 331 7.63 1.45 -3.01
C SER A 331 7.81 2.97 -3.06
N THR A 332 7.37 3.65 -1.99
CA THR A 332 7.49 5.10 -1.86
C THR A 332 7.43 5.52 -0.41
N GLU A 333 8.25 6.52 -0.06
CA GLU A 333 8.21 7.17 1.25
C GLU A 333 7.14 8.27 1.34
N LYS A 334 6.48 8.56 0.22
CA LYS A 334 5.51 9.65 0.08
C LYS A 334 4.12 9.16 0.45
N LEU A 335 3.37 10.04 1.12
CA LEU A 335 1.98 9.76 1.46
C LEU A 335 1.11 9.73 0.19
N LEU A 336 -0.03 9.05 0.26
CA LEU A 336 -0.98 8.96 -0.86
C LEU A 336 -1.40 10.35 -1.38
N ASP A 337 -1.57 11.32 -0.49
CA ASP A 337 -1.91 12.70 -0.86
C ASP A 337 -0.89 13.35 -1.82
N TRP A 338 0.37 12.93 -1.78
CA TRP A 338 1.37 13.42 -2.74
C TRP A 338 1.01 13.02 -4.17
N ASN A 339 0.61 11.76 -4.39
CA ASN A 339 0.16 11.28 -5.69
C ASN A 339 -1.06 12.06 -6.19
N ILE A 340 -2.03 12.31 -5.30
CA ILE A 340 -3.28 13.02 -5.65
C ILE A 340 -2.97 14.47 -6.05
N LYS A 341 -2.07 15.14 -5.32
CA LYS A 341 -1.67 16.54 -5.58
C LYS A 341 -0.86 16.74 -6.88
N GLN A 342 -0.52 15.68 -7.61
CA GLN A 342 0.10 15.78 -8.93
C GLN A 342 -0.90 16.13 -10.04
N TYR A 343 -2.21 16.08 -9.74
CA TYR A 343 -3.28 16.35 -10.69
C TYR A 343 -3.94 17.70 -10.42
N ASP A 344 -4.42 18.34 -11.49
CA ASP A 344 -5.29 19.50 -11.36
C ASP A 344 -6.68 19.09 -10.83
N TRP A 345 -7.41 20.08 -10.30
CA TRP A 345 -8.72 19.87 -9.68
C TRP A 345 -9.76 19.29 -10.63
N ASP A 346 -9.75 19.65 -11.92
CA ASP A 346 -10.71 19.15 -12.89
C ASP A 346 -10.47 17.66 -13.18
N THR A 347 -9.20 17.26 -13.34
CA THR A 347 -8.84 15.84 -13.48
C THR A 347 -9.24 15.01 -12.26
N ILE A 348 -9.03 15.53 -11.04
CA ILE A 348 -9.45 14.85 -9.80
C ILE A 348 -10.96 14.64 -9.79
N LEU A 349 -11.74 15.70 -10.06
CA LEU A 349 -13.21 15.63 -10.07
C LEU A 349 -13.73 14.67 -11.15
N LYS A 350 -13.17 14.73 -12.37
CA LYS A 350 -13.58 13.85 -13.48
C LYS A 350 -13.16 12.39 -13.28
N SER A 351 -12.17 12.14 -12.44
CA SER A 351 -11.67 10.80 -12.13
C SER A 351 -12.37 10.16 -10.93
N LYS A 352 -13.15 10.93 -10.15
CA LYS A 352 -13.88 10.44 -8.99
C LYS A 352 -14.72 9.22 -9.35
N VAL A 353 -14.56 8.15 -8.57
CA VAL A 353 -15.36 6.93 -8.69
C VAL A 353 -16.80 7.27 -8.32
N ALA A 354 -17.76 6.87 -9.17
CA ALA A 354 -19.18 7.08 -8.92
C ALA A 354 -19.69 6.20 -7.77
N ASP A 355 -20.84 6.57 -7.20
CA ASP A 355 -21.50 5.76 -6.16
C ASP A 355 -21.81 4.33 -6.64
N GLY A 356 -22.00 3.42 -5.68
CA GLY A 356 -22.14 1.98 -5.97
C GLY A 356 -20.79 1.27 -6.16
N TYR A 357 -19.71 1.86 -5.65
CA TYR A 357 -18.40 1.23 -5.59
C TYR A 357 -18.35 0.08 -4.57
N GLU A 358 -17.52 -0.91 -4.85
CA GLU A 358 -17.23 -2.02 -3.94
C GLU A 358 -16.59 -1.53 -2.63
N THR A 359 -17.09 -2.05 -1.51
CA THR A 359 -16.56 -1.79 -0.16
C THR A 359 -15.80 -2.98 0.43
N THR A 360 -15.68 -4.08 -0.33
CA THR A 360 -14.97 -5.30 0.09
C THR A 360 -13.96 -5.72 -0.99
N ASN A 361 -12.99 -6.55 -0.60
CA ASN A 361 -12.03 -7.15 -1.52
C ASN A 361 -12.61 -8.34 -2.31
N VAL A 362 -13.91 -8.66 -2.21
CA VAL A 362 -14.54 -9.75 -2.97
C VAL A 362 -15.40 -9.18 -4.08
N TRP A 363 -14.99 -9.38 -5.33
CA TRP A 363 -15.68 -8.86 -6.50
C TRP A 363 -16.43 -9.97 -7.24
N LYS A 364 -17.76 -9.85 -7.30
CA LYS A 364 -18.62 -10.79 -8.01
C LYS A 364 -18.81 -10.33 -9.45
N ILE A 365 -18.12 -10.99 -10.38
CA ILE A 365 -18.13 -10.60 -11.80
C ILE A 365 -18.22 -11.86 -12.65
N ASP A 366 -19.13 -11.86 -13.61
CA ASP A 366 -19.28 -12.97 -14.54
C ASP A 366 -18.10 -13.02 -15.53
N PRO A 367 -17.55 -14.20 -15.84
CA PRO A 367 -16.54 -14.33 -16.87
C PRO A 367 -17.12 -14.05 -18.26
N CYS A 368 -16.26 -13.63 -19.19
CA CYS A 368 -16.62 -13.43 -20.59
C CYS A 368 -15.99 -14.52 -21.47
N PHE A 369 -16.57 -14.77 -22.63
CA PHE A 369 -16.04 -15.67 -23.65
C PHE A 369 -15.69 -14.89 -24.92
N ASP A 370 -14.57 -15.25 -25.56
CA ASP A 370 -14.20 -14.78 -26.89
C ASP A 370 -13.80 -15.99 -27.74
N LYS A 371 -14.18 -15.97 -29.03
CA LYS A 371 -13.96 -17.10 -29.94
C LYS A 371 -12.50 -17.28 -30.34
N ILE A 372 -11.73 -16.21 -30.32
CA ILE A 372 -10.35 -16.16 -30.81
C ILE A 372 -9.38 -16.24 -29.63
N HIS A 373 -9.66 -15.53 -28.53
CA HIS A 373 -8.84 -15.58 -27.32
C HIS A 373 -9.58 -16.29 -26.19
N SER A 374 -9.05 -17.42 -25.73
CA SER A 374 -9.75 -18.29 -24.76
C SER A 374 -9.79 -17.71 -23.33
N ALA A 375 -8.87 -16.79 -22.99
CA ALA A 375 -8.67 -16.26 -21.63
C ALA A 375 -8.87 -14.73 -21.55
N VAL A 376 -10.04 -14.22 -21.95
CA VAL A 376 -10.30 -12.76 -21.98
C VAL A 376 -10.83 -12.24 -20.65
N PHE A 377 -10.30 -11.09 -20.21
CA PHE A 377 -10.86 -10.32 -19.11
C PHE A 377 -12.30 -9.85 -19.39
N PRO A 378 -13.23 -9.94 -18.42
CA PRO A 378 -14.46 -9.18 -18.49
C PRO A 378 -14.18 -7.66 -18.52
N VAL A 379 -14.94 -6.93 -19.33
CA VAL A 379 -14.83 -5.46 -19.41
C VAL A 379 -15.09 -4.82 -18.04
N GLU A 380 -16.04 -5.35 -17.27
CA GLU A 380 -16.35 -4.86 -15.92
C GLU A 380 -15.17 -4.99 -14.95
N LEU A 381 -14.42 -6.09 -15.03
CA LEU A 381 -13.21 -6.28 -14.21
C LEU A 381 -12.15 -5.23 -14.57
N CYS A 382 -11.89 -5.03 -15.87
CA CYS A 382 -10.96 -4.00 -16.36
C CYS A 382 -11.39 -2.61 -15.92
N LYS A 383 -12.68 -2.30 -16.07
CA LYS A 383 -13.26 -1.00 -15.73
C LYS A 383 -13.02 -0.68 -14.26
N ARG A 384 -13.31 -1.62 -13.37
CA ARG A 384 -13.14 -1.45 -11.93
C ARG A 384 -11.68 -1.19 -11.56
N VAL A 385 -10.75 -2.01 -12.05
CA VAL A 385 -9.31 -1.81 -11.82
C VAL A 385 -8.84 -0.43 -12.32
N ILE A 386 -9.17 -0.08 -13.56
CA ILE A 386 -8.73 1.19 -14.17
C ILE A 386 -9.30 2.39 -13.41
N GLN A 387 -10.57 2.34 -13.00
CA GLN A 387 -11.18 3.45 -12.27
C GLN A 387 -10.62 3.61 -10.85
N TYR A 388 -10.25 2.52 -10.18
CA TYR A 388 -9.81 2.57 -8.78
C TYR A 388 -8.32 2.92 -8.64
N TYR A 389 -7.49 2.54 -9.62
CA TYR A 389 -6.04 2.64 -9.54
C TYR A 389 -5.41 3.60 -10.56
N SER A 390 -6.21 4.40 -11.28
CA SER A 390 -5.69 5.44 -12.19
C SER A 390 -6.60 6.67 -12.30
N TYR A 391 -6.02 7.81 -12.65
CA TYR A 391 -6.74 9.03 -13.01
C TYR A 391 -7.01 9.08 -14.52
N LYS A 392 -7.95 9.92 -14.96
CA LYS A 392 -8.12 10.21 -16.39
C LYS A 392 -6.84 10.85 -16.94
N GLY A 393 -6.49 10.49 -18.18
CA GLY A 393 -5.23 10.89 -18.80
C GLY A 393 -4.02 10.01 -18.46
N ASP A 394 -4.10 9.17 -17.41
CA ASP A 394 -3.04 8.24 -17.06
C ASP A 394 -2.80 7.20 -18.17
N LEU A 395 -1.57 6.68 -18.22
CA LEU A 395 -1.15 5.62 -19.14
C LEU A 395 -1.26 4.24 -18.46
N VAL A 396 -2.17 3.42 -18.99
CA VAL A 396 -2.41 2.03 -18.55
C VAL A 396 -1.62 1.05 -19.42
N PHE A 397 -0.85 0.17 -18.80
CA PHE A 397 -0.03 -0.83 -19.47
C PHE A 397 -0.57 -2.25 -19.28
N ASP A 398 -0.53 -3.04 -20.35
CA ASP A 398 -0.73 -4.48 -20.30
C ASP A 398 0.38 -5.19 -21.11
N PRO A 399 1.34 -5.88 -20.45
CA PRO A 399 2.38 -6.64 -21.12
C PRO A 399 1.86 -7.86 -21.90
N PHE A 400 0.63 -8.31 -21.63
CA PHE A 400 0.03 -9.51 -22.22
C PHE A 400 -1.33 -9.17 -22.83
N GLY A 401 -1.31 -8.29 -23.85
CA GLY A 401 -2.49 -7.59 -24.34
C GLY A 401 -3.62 -8.49 -24.86
N GLY A 402 -3.32 -9.70 -25.36
CA GLY A 402 -4.30 -10.67 -25.84
C GLY A 402 -5.29 -10.04 -26.82
N SER A 403 -6.58 -10.13 -26.50
CA SER A 403 -7.65 -9.52 -27.32
C SER A 403 -7.79 -7.99 -27.20
N GLY A 404 -6.99 -7.34 -26.36
CA GLY A 404 -6.95 -5.87 -26.20
C GLY A 404 -8.00 -5.27 -25.29
N THR A 405 -8.64 -6.07 -24.43
CA THR A 405 -9.74 -5.61 -23.55
C THR A 405 -9.30 -4.50 -22.61
N VAL A 406 -8.10 -4.58 -22.02
CA VAL A 406 -7.56 -3.56 -21.11
C VAL A 406 -7.44 -2.22 -21.83
N GLY A 407 -6.75 -2.17 -22.98
CA GLY A 407 -6.57 -0.93 -23.74
C GLY A 407 -7.88 -0.33 -24.24
N LYS A 408 -8.81 -1.16 -24.76
CA LYS A 408 -10.15 -0.69 -25.16
C LYS A 408 -10.89 -0.06 -23.99
N THR A 409 -10.83 -0.69 -22.82
CA THR A 409 -11.53 -0.21 -21.62
C THR A 409 -10.88 1.07 -21.09
N ALA A 410 -9.54 1.14 -21.05
CA ALA A 410 -8.79 2.33 -20.66
C ALA A 410 -9.18 3.55 -21.52
N LYS A 411 -9.16 3.37 -22.85
CA LYS A 411 -9.55 4.42 -23.80
C LYS A 411 -10.99 4.91 -23.56
N ASN A 412 -11.94 4.00 -23.40
CA ASN A 412 -13.34 4.33 -23.15
C ASN A 412 -13.56 5.07 -21.82
N LEU A 413 -12.66 4.86 -20.84
CA LEU A 413 -12.70 5.56 -19.55
C LEU A 413 -11.91 6.87 -19.55
N GLY A 414 -11.38 7.30 -20.69
CA GLY A 414 -10.58 8.53 -20.81
C GLY A 414 -9.16 8.39 -20.28
N ARG A 415 -8.57 7.20 -20.34
CA ARG A 415 -7.16 6.93 -20.08
C ARG A 415 -6.44 6.62 -21.39
N HIS A 416 -5.13 6.74 -21.39
CA HIS A 416 -4.30 6.23 -22.48
C HIS A 416 -3.87 4.80 -22.19
N PHE A 417 -3.42 4.09 -23.21
CA PHE A 417 -2.87 2.75 -23.01
C PHE A 417 -1.62 2.47 -23.85
N LEU A 418 -0.82 1.54 -23.35
CA LEU A 418 0.21 0.82 -24.08
C LEU A 418 -0.04 -0.69 -23.92
N LEU A 419 -0.09 -1.44 -25.01
CA LEU A 419 -0.20 -2.91 -24.96
C LEU A 419 0.97 -3.55 -25.72
N THR A 420 1.45 -4.70 -25.24
CA THR A 420 2.32 -5.60 -26.02
C THR A 420 1.62 -6.92 -26.28
N GLU A 421 1.78 -7.45 -27.48
CA GLU A 421 1.25 -8.77 -27.85
C GLU A 421 2.20 -9.44 -28.84
N LYS A 422 2.66 -10.65 -28.51
CA LYS A 422 3.64 -11.40 -29.29
C LYS A 422 2.99 -12.16 -30.44
N ASP A 423 1.81 -12.72 -30.21
CA ASP A 423 1.08 -13.48 -31.23
C ASP A 423 0.44 -12.55 -32.26
N GLU A 424 0.89 -12.68 -33.51
CA GLU A 424 0.42 -11.88 -34.62
C GLU A 424 -1.10 -12.05 -34.87
N THR A 425 -1.68 -13.19 -34.50
CA THR A 425 -3.11 -13.48 -34.61
C THR A 425 -3.93 -12.55 -33.73
N TYR A 426 -3.55 -12.42 -32.46
CA TYR A 426 -4.23 -11.52 -31.52
C TYR A 426 -3.99 -10.06 -31.87
N PHE A 427 -2.78 -9.72 -32.32
CA PHE A 427 -2.48 -8.38 -32.83
C PHE A 427 -3.36 -7.98 -34.03
N LYS A 428 -3.47 -8.86 -35.04
CA LYS A 428 -4.36 -8.66 -36.21
C LYS A 428 -5.82 -8.58 -35.78
N TYR A 429 -6.24 -9.39 -34.80
CA TYR A 429 -7.58 -9.34 -34.25
C TYR A 429 -7.91 -8.00 -33.60
N MET A 430 -7.02 -7.49 -32.73
CA MET A 430 -7.15 -6.14 -32.15
C MET A 430 -7.27 -5.08 -33.25
N ARG A 431 -6.44 -5.19 -34.30
CA ARG A 431 -6.45 -4.25 -35.43
C ARG A 431 -7.78 -4.26 -36.19
N SER A 432 -8.39 -5.44 -36.37
CA SER A 432 -9.69 -5.57 -37.04
C SER A 432 -10.84 -4.91 -36.27
N LYS A 433 -10.71 -4.79 -34.94
CA LYS A 433 -11.71 -4.17 -34.05
C LYS A 433 -11.49 -2.66 -33.85
N LYS A 434 -10.53 -2.05 -34.54
CA LYS A 434 -10.20 -0.64 -34.41
C LYS A 434 -11.42 0.22 -34.74
N SER A 435 -11.85 1.05 -33.79
CA SER A 435 -12.79 2.13 -34.05
C SER A 435 -12.04 3.41 -34.42
N THR A 436 -12.48 4.10 -35.47
CA THR A 436 -11.96 5.41 -35.89
C THR A 436 -12.92 6.51 -35.46
N GLY A 437 -12.57 7.24 -34.39
CA GLY A 437 -13.27 8.47 -34.01
C GLY A 437 -12.72 9.65 -34.80
N MET A 438 -13.59 10.41 -35.47
CA MET A 438 -13.22 11.55 -36.32
C MET A 438 -12.46 12.68 -35.58
N PHE A 439 -12.61 12.74 -34.24
CA PHE A 439 -12.01 13.77 -33.37
C PHE A 439 -11.06 13.21 -32.32
N ASP A 440 -10.53 12.00 -32.53
CA ASP A 440 -9.63 11.36 -31.57
C ASP A 440 -8.22 11.97 -31.65
N LYS A 441 -7.86 12.79 -30.64
CA LYS A 441 -6.54 13.45 -30.54
C LYS A 441 -5.39 12.44 -30.57
N PHE A 442 -5.60 11.21 -30.05
CA PHE A 442 -4.61 10.15 -30.01
C PHE A 442 -5.18 8.87 -30.64
N PRO A 443 -5.18 8.76 -31.97
CA PRO A 443 -5.71 7.58 -32.65
C PRO A 443 -4.90 6.34 -32.27
N THR A 444 -5.56 5.19 -32.21
CA THR A 444 -4.88 3.93 -31.86
C THR A 444 -3.88 3.53 -32.94
N LYS A 445 -2.61 3.39 -32.53
CA LYS A 445 -1.50 2.98 -33.39
C LYS A 445 -1.18 1.50 -33.19
N PHE A 446 -0.92 0.81 -34.29
CA PHE A 446 -0.52 -0.59 -34.33
C PHE A 446 0.86 -0.62 -34.95
N LEU A 447 1.88 -0.98 -34.17
CA LEU A 447 3.28 -0.90 -34.56
C LEU A 447 3.94 -2.27 -34.39
N THR A 448 4.80 -2.64 -35.32
CA THR A 448 5.81 -3.68 -35.07
C THR A 448 6.84 -3.17 -34.06
N LEU A 449 7.60 -4.06 -33.43
CA LEU A 449 8.69 -3.66 -32.53
C LEU A 449 9.70 -2.70 -33.20
N LYS A 450 10.00 -2.90 -34.49
CA LYS A 450 10.90 -2.03 -35.25
C LYS A 450 10.33 -0.62 -35.41
N GLU A 451 9.08 -0.51 -35.84
CA GLU A 451 8.39 0.78 -35.98
C GLU A 451 8.26 1.48 -34.63
N PHE A 452 7.96 0.74 -33.56
CA PHE A 452 7.89 1.29 -32.21
C PHE A 452 9.23 1.88 -31.75
N LYS A 453 10.34 1.18 -32.00
CA LYS A 453 11.69 1.67 -31.71
C LYS A 453 12.02 2.99 -32.42
N GLU A 454 11.48 3.21 -33.62
CA GLU A 454 11.65 4.46 -34.35
C GLU A 454 10.88 5.63 -33.71
N THR A 455 9.84 5.36 -32.92
CA THR A 455 9.03 6.40 -32.23
C THR A 455 9.64 6.91 -30.91
N ILE A 456 10.60 6.19 -30.34
CA ILE A 456 11.21 6.48 -29.03
C ILE A 456 12.46 7.38 -29.14
N LYS A 457 12.97 7.59 -30.37
CA LYS A 457 14.19 8.36 -30.65
C LYS A 457 14.16 9.80 -30.16
#